data_AF-A0A5J4U046-F1
#
_entry.id   AF-A0A5J4U046-F1
#
_cell.length_a   1.000
_cell.length_b   1.000
_cell.length_c   1.000
_cell.angle_alpha   90.00
_cell.angle_beta   90.00
_cell.angle_gamma   90.00
#
_symmetry.space_group_name_H-M   'P 1'
#
loop_
_entity.id
_entity.type
_entity.pdbx_description
1 polymer ?
#
loop_
_entity_poly.entity_id
_entity_poly.type
_entity_poly.pdbx_seq_one_letter_code
_entity_poly.pdbx_strand_id
1 'polypeptide(L)'
;MIIALQLAFFTLAFSNSLETYQEYIRESNEIINYFVRSIVQPVDCGTDYWNACRQIDTVFGQLNASNQYIIHVYQGSYDHNLSSYDHFNDAQYPTVDIVSEQNASINVIGTIQPIGKIIISFTNFSIDFGDIFFQIDDDGSSLKFSSCNLFRNAGKTAINSHSLVIVDRGSLILEKMNITGDIPEGNEALIQSSQPLLIQFTSLNIIKLSLMSENVEPLLLSVTEHDQNSQILVQDVHMKWNYAGNKAEAGIIYIHSKNLKINSMKNEINAANPILIENSEIIQNTLAPIQESCAIQIEGLRASEIRITNSTFDNRSPPNNDRQYEFKIVLPSGMN
;
A
#
# COMPACT_ATOMS: atom_id res chain seq x y z
N MET A 1 -31.24 -4.92 -17.15
CA MET A 1 -30.39 -5.57 -18.17
C MET A 1 -29.26 -4.67 -18.66
N ILE A 2 -29.50 -3.37 -18.87
CA ILE A 2 -28.47 -2.40 -19.32
C ILE A 2 -27.40 -2.10 -18.23
N ILE A 3 -27.77 -2.12 -16.94
CA ILE A 3 -26.83 -1.85 -15.83
C ILE A 3 -25.80 -3.00 -15.65
N ALA A 4 -26.20 -4.25 -15.86
CA ALA A 4 -25.29 -5.40 -15.79
C ALA A 4 -24.28 -5.42 -16.96
N LEU A 5 -24.67 -4.88 -18.12
CA LEU A 5 -23.79 -4.77 -19.28
C LEU A 5 -22.73 -3.67 -19.05
N GLN A 6 -23.08 -2.56 -18.39
CA GLN A 6 -22.12 -1.50 -18.05
C GLN A 6 -21.10 -1.93 -16.99
N LEU A 7 -21.49 -2.74 -15.99
CA LEU A 7 -20.53 -3.32 -15.04
C LEU A 7 -19.52 -4.26 -15.72
N ALA A 8 -19.97 -5.08 -16.68
CA ALA A 8 -19.08 -5.97 -17.43
C ALA A 8 -18.12 -5.21 -18.36
N PHE A 9 -18.53 -4.08 -18.93
CA PHE A 9 -17.65 -3.21 -19.73
C PHE A 9 -16.65 -2.43 -18.88
N PHE A 10 -17.00 -2.05 -17.65
CA PHE A 10 -16.04 -1.47 -16.71
C PHE A 10 -14.95 -2.49 -16.34
N THR A 11 -15.31 -3.75 -16.03
CA THR A 11 -14.32 -4.80 -15.73
C THR A 11 -13.43 -5.16 -16.92
N LEU A 12 -13.95 -5.10 -18.16
CA LEU A 12 -13.19 -5.38 -19.39
C LEU A 12 -12.33 -4.20 -19.86
N ALA A 13 -12.69 -2.96 -19.53
CA ALA A 13 -11.83 -1.80 -19.79
C ALA A 13 -10.65 -1.72 -18.81
N PHE A 14 -10.82 -2.22 -17.58
CA PHE A 14 -9.77 -2.27 -16.55
C PHE A 14 -8.74 -3.40 -16.75
N SER A 15 -9.13 -4.54 -17.35
CA SER A 15 -8.13 -5.54 -17.79
C SER A 15 -7.21 -4.96 -18.87
N ASN A 16 -7.76 -4.11 -19.75
CA ASN A 16 -7.01 -3.55 -20.87
C ASN A 16 -6.08 -2.40 -20.47
N SER A 17 -6.34 -1.67 -19.37
CA SER A 17 -5.42 -0.64 -18.87
C SER A 17 -4.20 -1.22 -18.16
N LEU A 18 -4.32 -2.42 -17.58
CA LEU A 18 -3.18 -3.20 -17.12
C LEU A 18 -2.39 -3.76 -18.32
N GLU A 19 -3.09 -4.24 -19.36
CA GLU A 19 -2.45 -4.72 -20.60
C GLU A 19 -1.75 -3.60 -21.41
N THR A 20 -2.23 -2.36 -21.37
CA THR A 20 -1.58 -1.24 -22.10
C THR A 20 -0.36 -0.67 -21.39
N TYR A 21 -0.16 -0.92 -20.09
CA TYR A 21 1.14 -0.71 -19.44
C TYR A 21 2.08 -1.91 -19.62
N GLN A 22 1.54 -3.10 -19.89
CA GLN A 22 2.32 -4.29 -20.27
C GLN A 22 2.86 -4.25 -21.71
N GLU A 23 2.48 -3.28 -22.55
CA GLU A 23 2.88 -3.25 -23.96
C GLU A 23 4.35 -2.80 -24.18
N TYR A 24 5.14 -2.55 -23.12
CA TYR A 24 6.57 -2.22 -23.23
C TYR A 24 7.55 -3.29 -22.72
N ILE A 25 7.10 -4.46 -22.26
CA ILE A 25 8.00 -5.56 -21.89
C ILE A 25 7.65 -6.78 -22.72
N ARG A 26 8.34 -6.93 -23.85
CA ARG A 26 8.20 -8.09 -24.73
C ARG A 26 9.50 -8.89 -24.76
N GLU A 27 9.86 -9.50 -23.63
CA GLU A 27 10.96 -10.48 -23.55
C GLU A 27 10.54 -11.65 -22.63
N SER A 28 10.51 -12.86 -23.21
CA SER A 28 10.12 -14.18 -22.65
C SER A 28 9.05 -14.25 -21.54
N ASN A 29 7.85 -14.72 -21.91
CA ASN A 29 6.77 -15.14 -20.99
C ASN A 29 7.08 -16.42 -20.17
N GLU A 30 8.35 -16.72 -19.89
CA GLU A 30 8.71 -17.91 -19.11
C GLU A 30 8.60 -17.58 -17.62
N ILE A 31 7.73 -18.29 -16.92
CA ILE A 31 7.64 -18.22 -15.45
C ILE A 31 8.76 -19.08 -14.89
N ILE A 32 9.73 -18.44 -14.24
CA ILE A 32 10.88 -19.11 -13.63
C ILE A 32 10.59 -19.31 -12.14
N ASN A 33 10.79 -20.54 -11.66
CA ASN A 33 10.47 -20.90 -10.29
C ASN A 33 11.75 -21.11 -9.49
N TYR A 34 11.79 -20.53 -8.29
CA TYR A 34 12.86 -20.73 -7.32
C TYR A 34 12.31 -21.26 -6.00
N PHE A 35 13.14 -21.98 -5.24
CA PHE A 35 12.73 -22.61 -3.98
C PHE A 35 13.64 -22.18 -2.82
N VAL A 36 13.04 -21.85 -1.68
CA VAL A 36 13.73 -21.42 -0.45
C VAL A 36 13.30 -22.28 0.74
N ARG A 37 14.27 -22.82 1.48
CA ARG A 37 14.06 -23.70 2.64
C ARG A 37 15.11 -23.45 3.72
N SER A 38 14.71 -23.59 4.98
CA SER A 38 15.65 -23.56 6.11
C SER A 38 16.50 -24.85 6.17
N ILE A 39 17.48 -24.95 5.27
CA ILE A 39 18.43 -26.05 5.14
C ILE A 39 19.87 -25.52 5.08
N VAL A 40 20.85 -26.42 5.07
CA VAL A 40 22.24 -26.06 4.74
C VAL A 40 22.30 -25.66 3.27
N GLN A 41 22.87 -24.48 3.00
CA GLN A 41 22.94 -23.86 1.68
C GLN A 41 23.73 -24.73 0.68
N PRO A 42 23.11 -25.21 -0.41
CA PRO A 42 23.82 -25.83 -1.54
C PRO A 42 24.67 -24.79 -2.31
N VAL A 43 25.69 -25.26 -3.04
CA VAL A 43 26.56 -24.40 -3.86
C VAL A 43 25.78 -23.75 -5.01
N ASP A 44 25.01 -24.56 -5.75
CA ASP A 44 24.01 -24.11 -6.71
C ASP A 44 22.64 -24.36 -6.10
N CYS A 45 21.88 -23.30 -5.83
CA CYS A 45 20.61 -23.39 -5.15
C CYS A 45 19.48 -22.72 -5.90
N GLY A 46 18.25 -23.05 -5.53
CA GLY A 46 17.02 -22.44 -5.99
C GLY A 46 16.33 -23.21 -7.11
N THR A 47 17.02 -24.14 -7.79
CA THR A 47 16.50 -24.80 -9.00
C THR A 47 15.33 -25.77 -8.77
N ASP A 48 15.28 -26.37 -7.58
CA ASP A 48 14.21 -27.32 -7.20
C ASP A 48 14.10 -27.43 -5.67
N TYR A 49 13.09 -28.18 -5.21
CA TYR A 49 12.81 -28.42 -3.79
C TYR A 49 13.98 -29.01 -2.99
N TRP A 50 14.78 -29.88 -3.61
CA TRP A 50 15.92 -30.57 -2.98
C TRP A 50 17.17 -29.71 -2.96
N ASN A 51 17.31 -28.82 -3.95
CA ASN A 51 18.38 -27.85 -4.07
C ASN A 51 17.91 -26.43 -3.70
N ALA A 52 17.00 -26.28 -2.73
CA ALA A 52 16.48 -24.97 -2.36
C ALA A 52 17.55 -24.04 -1.77
N CYS A 53 17.44 -22.74 -2.01
CA CYS A 53 18.27 -21.73 -1.33
C CYS A 53 17.90 -21.61 0.14
N ARG A 54 18.85 -21.22 0.98
CA ARG A 54 18.61 -21.02 2.42
C ARG A 54 17.88 -19.72 2.71
N GLN A 55 18.12 -18.68 1.92
CA GLN A 55 17.57 -17.33 2.11
C GLN A 55 16.95 -16.83 0.81
N ILE A 56 15.93 -15.98 0.96
CA ILE A 56 15.26 -15.27 -0.14
C ILE A 56 16.27 -14.38 -0.87
N ASP A 57 17.08 -13.64 -0.11
CA ASP A 57 18.06 -12.68 -0.64
C ASP A 57 19.12 -13.34 -1.55
N THR A 58 19.44 -14.62 -1.32
CA THR A 58 20.34 -15.38 -2.20
C THR A 58 19.73 -15.57 -3.59
N VAL A 59 18.40 -15.73 -3.67
CA VAL A 59 17.68 -15.88 -4.94
C VAL A 59 17.66 -14.56 -5.70
N PHE A 60 17.64 -13.41 -5.02
CA PHE A 60 17.61 -12.10 -5.68
C PHE A 60 18.78 -11.89 -6.64
N GLY A 61 19.98 -12.35 -6.26
CA GLY A 61 21.16 -12.32 -7.14
C GLY A 61 21.05 -13.19 -8.40
N GLN A 62 20.07 -14.09 -8.46
CA GLN A 62 19.79 -14.96 -9.62
C GLN A 62 18.67 -14.40 -10.51
N LEU A 63 17.94 -13.37 -10.04
CA LEU A 63 16.88 -12.72 -10.80
C LEU A 63 17.53 -11.82 -11.85
N ASN A 64 17.42 -12.23 -13.11
CA ASN A 64 17.94 -11.49 -14.27
C ASN A 64 16.82 -11.19 -15.27
N ALA A 65 17.03 -10.21 -16.15
CA ALA A 65 16.06 -9.82 -17.19
C ALA A 65 14.65 -9.43 -16.66
N SER A 66 13.78 -9.01 -17.57
CA SER A 66 12.39 -8.60 -17.32
C SER A 66 11.41 -9.77 -17.15
N ASN A 67 11.87 -10.92 -16.64
CA ASN A 67 11.07 -12.14 -16.54
C ASN A 67 10.09 -12.11 -15.36
N GLN A 68 9.15 -13.05 -15.37
CA GLN A 68 8.29 -13.36 -14.23
C GLN A 68 8.88 -14.50 -13.39
N TYR A 69 8.97 -14.28 -12.09
CA TYR A 69 9.55 -15.19 -11.12
C TYR A 69 8.56 -15.54 -10.04
N ILE A 70 8.57 -16.82 -9.61
CA ILE A 70 7.88 -17.27 -8.41
C ILE A 70 8.92 -17.86 -7.45
N ILE A 71 9.01 -17.32 -6.23
CA ILE A 71 9.88 -17.83 -5.18
C ILE A 71 9.01 -18.56 -4.14
N HIS A 72 9.07 -19.88 -4.16
CA HIS A 72 8.38 -20.75 -3.22
C HIS A 72 9.17 -20.87 -1.92
N VAL A 73 8.62 -20.35 -0.82
CA VAL A 73 9.26 -20.37 0.49
C VAL A 73 8.54 -21.37 1.39
N TYR A 74 9.27 -22.39 1.85
CA TYR A 74 8.72 -23.39 2.77
C TYR A 74 8.87 -22.99 4.22
N GLN A 75 8.35 -23.83 5.12
CA GLN A 75 8.36 -23.61 6.56
C GLN A 75 9.73 -23.18 7.09
N GLY A 76 9.75 -22.08 7.86
CA GLY A 76 10.96 -21.53 8.46
C GLY A 76 10.79 -20.07 8.86
N SER A 77 11.83 -19.53 9.49
CA SER A 77 11.98 -18.08 9.71
C SER A 77 13.20 -17.62 8.93
N TYR A 78 13.01 -16.60 8.11
CA TYR A 78 14.02 -16.10 7.18
C TYR A 78 14.30 -14.64 7.49
N ASP A 79 15.56 -14.26 7.40
CA ASP A 79 15.91 -12.85 7.41
C ASP A 79 15.80 -12.34 5.97
N HIS A 80 15.23 -11.15 5.80
CA HIS A 80 15.16 -10.47 4.53
C HIS A 80 15.81 -9.09 4.68
N ASN A 81 17.01 -8.95 4.13
CA ASN A 81 17.78 -7.73 4.23
C ASN A 81 17.44 -6.80 3.08
N LEU A 82 16.94 -5.60 3.40
CA LEU A 82 16.54 -4.62 2.39
C LEU A 82 17.70 -4.16 1.48
N SER A 83 18.96 -4.28 1.92
CA SER A 83 20.11 -4.01 1.03
C SER A 83 20.17 -4.94 -0.20
N SER A 84 19.47 -6.07 -0.20
CA SER A 84 19.35 -6.94 -1.38
C SER A 84 18.66 -6.25 -2.56
N TYR A 85 17.87 -5.20 -2.32
CA TYR A 85 17.21 -4.44 -3.38
C TYR A 85 18.16 -3.55 -4.19
N ASP A 86 19.40 -3.32 -3.73
CA ASP A 86 20.43 -2.62 -4.52
C ASP A 86 20.66 -3.27 -5.89
N HIS A 87 20.42 -4.59 -5.98
CA HIS A 87 20.47 -5.36 -7.22
C HIS A 87 19.51 -4.82 -8.29
N PHE A 88 18.41 -4.15 -7.91
CA PHE A 88 17.39 -3.67 -8.82
C PHE A 88 17.49 -2.19 -9.18
N ASN A 89 18.51 -1.47 -8.72
CA ASN A 89 18.71 -0.06 -9.08
C ASN A 89 18.87 0.13 -10.61
N ASP A 90 19.56 -0.82 -11.26
CA ASP A 90 19.86 -0.81 -12.70
C ASP A 90 19.17 -1.96 -13.49
N ALA A 91 18.25 -2.69 -12.86
CA ALA A 91 17.60 -3.86 -13.46
C ALA A 91 16.47 -3.50 -14.45
N GLN A 92 16.01 -4.50 -15.23
CA GLN A 92 14.92 -4.38 -16.20
C GLN A 92 13.55 -4.81 -15.63
N TYR A 93 13.14 -4.32 -14.46
CA TYR A 93 11.78 -4.58 -13.89
C TYR A 93 11.34 -6.06 -13.87
N PRO A 94 12.06 -6.96 -13.19
CA PRO A 94 11.53 -8.30 -12.98
C PRO A 94 10.23 -8.24 -12.17
N THR A 95 9.31 -9.17 -12.46
CA THR A 95 8.11 -9.38 -11.65
C THR A 95 8.34 -10.60 -10.76
N VAL A 96 8.23 -10.43 -9.45
CA VAL A 96 8.64 -11.45 -8.46
C VAL A 96 7.50 -11.70 -7.47
N ASP A 97 6.93 -12.90 -7.52
CA ASP A 97 5.94 -13.37 -6.55
C ASP A 97 6.61 -14.27 -5.52
N ILE A 98 6.70 -13.81 -4.27
CA ILE A 98 7.24 -14.58 -3.16
C ILE A 98 6.06 -15.17 -2.39
N VAL A 99 5.98 -16.50 -2.37
CA VAL A 99 4.83 -17.22 -1.85
C VAL A 99 5.24 -18.16 -0.72
N SER A 100 4.61 -18.01 0.43
CA SER A 100 4.75 -18.97 1.52
C SER A 100 3.91 -20.21 1.23
N GLU A 101 4.56 -21.35 0.97
CA GLU A 101 3.90 -22.64 0.72
C GLU A 101 3.38 -23.28 2.02
N GLN A 102 3.93 -22.86 3.16
CA GLN A 102 3.64 -23.40 4.49
C GLN A 102 3.68 -22.25 5.52
N ASN A 103 3.90 -22.56 6.80
CA ASN A 103 4.08 -21.53 7.82
C ASN A 103 5.51 -20.97 7.73
N ALA A 104 5.70 -19.90 6.94
CA ALA A 104 6.95 -19.16 6.90
C ALA A 104 6.80 -17.75 7.49
N SER A 105 7.87 -17.28 8.12
CA SER A 105 8.00 -15.92 8.60
C SER A 105 9.21 -15.22 8.02
N ILE A 106 9.08 -13.91 7.82
CA ILE A 106 10.16 -13.03 7.37
C ILE A 106 10.45 -12.04 8.48
N ASN A 107 11.72 -11.86 8.80
CA ASN A 107 12.21 -10.79 9.65
C ASN A 107 12.92 -9.77 8.75
N VAL A 108 12.32 -8.59 8.60
CA VAL A 108 12.87 -7.53 7.75
C VAL A 108 14.00 -6.84 8.52
N ILE A 109 15.21 -6.86 7.95
CA ILE A 109 16.42 -6.34 8.59
C ILE A 109 17.23 -5.45 7.65
N GLY A 110 18.30 -4.85 8.17
CA GLY A 110 19.25 -4.04 7.41
C GLY A 110 18.95 -2.56 7.49
N THR A 111 19.53 -1.81 6.55
CA THR A 111 19.27 -0.37 6.38
C THR A 111 18.10 -0.18 5.41
N ILE A 112 17.36 0.91 5.58
CA ILE A 112 16.34 1.33 4.62
C ILE A 112 17.01 1.52 3.26
N GLN A 113 16.51 0.78 2.27
CA GLN A 113 16.95 0.82 0.88
C GLN A 113 15.69 0.78 0.02
N PRO A 114 15.52 1.69 -0.95
CA PRO A 114 14.40 1.61 -1.88
C PRO A 114 14.40 0.31 -2.67
N ILE A 115 13.21 -0.16 -3.04
CA ILE A 115 13.06 -1.44 -3.75
C ILE A 115 13.64 -1.41 -5.18
N GLY A 116 13.91 -0.23 -5.74
CA GLY A 116 14.44 -0.06 -7.09
C GLY A 116 13.44 -0.52 -8.16
N LYS A 117 13.95 -0.89 -9.33
CA LYS A 117 13.14 -1.26 -10.51
C LYS A 117 12.67 -2.72 -10.42
N ILE A 118 11.66 -2.96 -9.60
CA ILE A 118 11.06 -4.29 -9.38
C ILE A 118 9.55 -4.18 -9.13
N ILE A 119 8.82 -5.20 -9.59
CA ILE A 119 7.43 -5.45 -9.17
C ILE A 119 7.48 -6.68 -8.26
N ILE A 120 7.25 -6.52 -6.97
CA ILE A 120 7.41 -7.59 -5.97
C ILE A 120 6.16 -7.79 -5.14
N SER A 121 5.80 -9.07 -4.91
CA SER A 121 4.70 -9.46 -4.03
C SER A 121 5.13 -10.44 -2.94
N PHE A 122 4.55 -10.29 -1.76
CA PHE A 122 4.67 -11.23 -0.65
C PHE A 122 3.29 -11.78 -0.32
N THR A 123 3.16 -13.11 -0.31
CA THR A 123 1.87 -13.78 -0.08
C THR A 123 1.95 -14.80 1.05
N ASN A 124 0.98 -14.76 1.98
CA ASN A 124 0.79 -15.72 3.09
C ASN A 124 1.91 -15.77 4.15
N PHE A 125 2.72 -14.72 4.28
CA PHE A 125 3.77 -14.62 5.31
C PHE A 125 3.30 -14.00 6.62
N SER A 126 3.95 -14.39 7.71
CA SER A 126 4.07 -13.55 8.90
C SER A 126 5.34 -12.69 8.78
N ILE A 127 5.21 -11.36 8.75
CA ILE A 127 6.33 -10.44 8.50
C ILE A 127 6.54 -9.57 9.74
N ASP A 128 7.72 -9.72 10.35
CA ASP A 128 8.20 -8.88 11.46
C ASP A 128 9.05 -7.74 10.89
N PHE A 129 8.61 -6.52 11.16
CA PHE A 129 9.39 -5.33 10.88
C PHE A 129 10.24 -4.98 12.12
N GLY A 130 11.53 -4.67 11.92
CA GLY A 130 12.30 -3.93 12.92
C GLY A 130 11.85 -2.47 13.02
N ASP A 131 12.77 -1.53 13.24
CA ASP A 131 12.49 -0.09 13.18
C ASP A 131 12.73 0.47 11.76
N ILE A 132 12.26 -0.25 10.73
CA ILE A 132 12.48 0.05 9.31
C ILE A 132 11.19 -0.10 8.49
N PHE A 133 11.25 0.33 7.23
CA PHE A 133 10.13 0.35 6.28
C PHE A 133 10.61 0.02 4.87
N PHE A 134 9.67 -0.40 4.01
CA PHE A 134 9.93 -0.46 2.57
C PHE A 134 9.77 0.93 1.95
N GLN A 135 10.64 1.29 1.03
CA GLN A 135 10.55 2.53 0.28
C GLN A 135 10.37 2.23 -1.21
N ILE A 136 9.40 2.89 -1.83
CA ILE A 136 9.11 2.77 -3.26
C ILE A 136 9.43 4.12 -3.91
N ASP A 137 10.47 4.17 -4.73
CA ASP A 137 11.01 5.41 -5.27
C ASP A 137 11.13 5.38 -6.81
N ASP A 138 10.59 4.38 -7.49
CA ASP A 138 10.58 4.32 -8.95
C ASP A 138 9.15 4.22 -9.48
N ASP A 139 8.80 4.99 -10.51
CA ASP A 139 7.43 5.09 -11.04
C ASP A 139 6.90 3.75 -11.59
N GLY A 140 7.79 2.87 -12.07
CA GLY A 140 7.43 1.55 -12.59
C GLY A 140 7.45 0.45 -11.52
N SER A 141 7.94 0.76 -10.32
CA SER A 141 8.06 -0.22 -9.24
C SER A 141 6.76 -0.42 -8.47
N SER A 142 6.61 -1.61 -7.88
CA SER A 142 5.41 -1.96 -7.13
C SER A 142 5.72 -2.93 -6.01
N LEU A 143 5.10 -2.70 -4.85
CA LEU A 143 5.13 -3.60 -3.70
C LEU A 143 3.72 -4.06 -3.36
N LYS A 144 3.54 -5.37 -3.26
CA LYS A 144 2.28 -5.99 -2.86
C LYS A 144 2.44 -6.86 -1.62
N PHE A 145 1.54 -6.69 -0.65
CA PHE A 145 1.32 -7.65 0.44
C PHE A 145 -0.07 -8.26 0.30
N SER A 146 -0.15 -9.60 0.28
CA SER A 146 -1.41 -10.33 0.17
C SER A 146 -1.53 -11.39 1.25
N SER A 147 -2.59 -11.31 2.06
CA SER A 147 -2.87 -12.29 3.11
C SER A 147 -1.70 -12.49 4.09
N CYS A 148 -0.90 -11.44 4.29
CA CYS A 148 0.18 -11.43 5.26
C CYS A 148 -0.31 -10.98 6.64
N ASN A 149 0.38 -11.44 7.67
CA ASN A 149 0.27 -10.94 9.03
C ASN A 149 1.47 -10.04 9.31
N LEU A 150 1.25 -8.73 9.44
CA LEU A 150 2.32 -7.75 9.64
C LEU A 150 2.37 -7.32 11.10
N PHE A 151 3.56 -7.29 11.69
CA PHE A 151 3.79 -6.84 13.06
C PHE A 151 5.19 -6.23 13.18
N ARG A 152 5.47 -5.59 14.31
CA ARG A 152 6.74 -4.89 14.51
C ARG A 152 7.41 -5.28 15.83
N ASN A 153 8.72 -5.52 15.77
CA ASN A 153 9.57 -5.94 16.88
C ASN A 153 8.93 -7.10 17.68
N ALA A 154 8.55 -8.17 16.98
CA ALA A 154 7.84 -9.32 17.53
C ALA A 154 6.50 -8.96 18.23
N GLY A 155 5.82 -7.92 17.74
CA GLY A 155 4.56 -7.41 18.29
C GLY A 155 4.71 -6.60 19.58
N LYS A 156 5.93 -6.16 19.92
CA LYS A 156 6.19 -5.39 21.15
C LYS A 156 6.06 -3.88 20.96
N THR A 157 6.11 -3.42 19.72
CA THR A 157 5.98 -2.00 19.37
C THR A 157 4.77 -1.80 18.48
N ALA A 158 4.21 -0.58 18.48
CA ALA A 158 3.12 -0.23 17.58
C ALA A 158 3.54 -0.47 16.14
N ILE A 159 2.65 -1.08 15.36
CA ILE A 159 2.91 -1.38 13.95
C ILE A 159 3.24 -0.11 13.16
N ASN A 160 2.62 1.02 13.53
CA ASN A 160 2.83 2.36 13.02
C ASN A 160 3.73 3.24 13.92
N SER A 161 4.61 2.63 14.73
CA SER A 161 5.70 3.40 15.38
C SER A 161 6.66 4.01 14.35
N HIS A 162 6.78 3.35 13.20
CA HIS A 162 7.24 3.87 11.92
C HIS A 162 6.25 3.43 10.84
N SER A 163 6.19 4.10 9.69
CA SER A 163 5.43 3.61 8.53
C SER A 163 5.85 2.18 8.14
N LEU A 164 4.93 1.40 7.57
CA LEU A 164 5.27 0.11 6.96
C LEU A 164 5.90 0.30 5.60
N VAL A 165 5.36 1.26 4.84
CA VAL A 165 5.80 1.59 3.49
C VAL A 165 5.74 3.11 3.30
N ILE A 166 6.78 3.65 2.69
CA ILE A 166 6.82 5.01 2.15
C ILE A 166 6.81 4.91 0.62
N VAL A 167 5.83 5.54 -0.02
CA VAL A 167 5.64 5.52 -1.47
C VAL A 167 5.96 6.90 -2.02
N ASP A 168 7.22 7.12 -2.37
CA ASP A 168 7.64 8.37 -3.01
C ASP A 168 7.14 8.43 -4.45
N ARG A 169 7.23 7.28 -5.14
CA ARG A 169 6.78 7.02 -6.52
C ARG A 169 6.26 5.58 -6.63
N GLY A 170 5.65 5.21 -7.75
CA GLY A 170 5.26 3.82 -8.02
C GLY A 170 4.01 3.35 -7.26
N SER A 171 3.90 2.05 -7.01
CA SER A 171 2.63 1.43 -6.58
C SER A 171 2.72 0.64 -5.27
N LEU A 172 1.72 0.79 -4.40
CA LEU A 172 1.52 -0.06 -3.23
C LEU A 172 0.16 -0.74 -3.29
N ILE A 173 0.15 -2.06 -3.08
CA ILE A 173 -1.06 -2.87 -3.05
C ILE A 173 -1.12 -3.67 -1.73
N LEU A 174 -2.17 -3.48 -0.94
CA LEU A 174 -2.49 -4.29 0.22
C LEU A 174 -3.79 -5.07 -0.05
N GLU A 175 -3.74 -6.39 0.06
CA GLU A 175 -4.88 -7.27 -0.26
C GLU A 175 -5.13 -8.31 0.84
N LYS A 176 -6.41 -8.47 1.25
CA LYS A 176 -6.84 -9.56 2.17
C LYS A 176 -6.06 -9.61 3.48
N MET A 177 -5.78 -8.45 4.07
CA MET A 177 -4.96 -8.34 5.27
C MET A 177 -5.81 -8.15 6.52
N ASN A 178 -5.34 -8.70 7.64
CA ASN A 178 -5.80 -8.32 8.97
C ASN A 178 -4.67 -7.57 9.67
N ILE A 179 -4.90 -6.30 10.02
CA ILE A 179 -3.91 -5.46 10.69
C ILE A 179 -4.42 -5.14 12.09
N THR A 180 -3.65 -5.49 13.10
CA THR A 180 -4.00 -5.22 14.51
C THR A 180 -2.93 -4.33 15.12
N GLY A 181 -3.32 -3.14 15.59
CA GLY A 181 -2.38 -2.22 16.25
C GLY A 181 -2.07 -2.58 17.71
N ASP A 182 -2.97 -3.31 18.38
CA ASP A 182 -2.87 -3.76 19.78
C ASP A 182 -2.64 -2.63 20.80
N ILE A 183 -1.82 -2.87 21.83
CA ILE A 183 -1.68 -2.09 23.07
C ILE A 183 -0.85 -0.77 22.91
N PRO A 184 0.22 -0.71 22.08
CA PRO A 184 1.05 0.49 22.00
C PRO A 184 0.54 1.53 20.98
N GLU A 185 0.77 2.81 21.29
CA GLU A 185 0.50 3.95 20.40
C GLU A 185 1.66 4.17 19.43
N GLY A 186 1.35 4.45 18.17
CA GLY A 186 2.34 4.76 17.12
C GLY A 186 2.59 6.25 16.92
N ASN A 187 3.50 6.57 16.00
CA ASN A 187 4.01 7.92 15.78
C ASN A 187 3.86 8.41 14.35
N GLU A 188 3.56 7.52 13.41
CA GLU A 188 3.51 7.84 11.98
C GLU A 188 2.24 7.25 11.36
N ALA A 189 1.87 7.76 10.17
CA ALA A 189 0.88 7.09 9.35
C ALA A 189 1.34 5.68 9.00
N LEU A 190 0.42 4.72 8.93
CA LEU A 190 0.77 3.36 8.54
C LEU A 190 1.43 3.31 7.16
N ILE A 191 0.89 4.08 6.22
CA ILE A 191 1.42 4.33 4.87
C ILE A 191 1.61 5.83 4.67
N GLN A 192 2.80 6.23 4.24
CA GLN A 192 3.07 7.58 3.76
C GLN A 192 3.33 7.56 2.25
N SER A 193 2.95 8.65 1.58
CA SER A 193 3.18 8.81 0.17
C SER A 193 3.34 10.27 -0.24
N SER A 194 4.27 10.54 -1.14
CA SER A 194 4.35 11.82 -1.83
C SER A 194 3.59 11.77 -3.15
N GLN A 195 4.05 11.01 -4.13
CA GLN A 195 3.53 11.05 -5.49
C GLN A 195 3.31 9.62 -6.03
N PRO A 196 2.30 8.90 -5.50
CA PRO A 196 2.08 7.51 -5.88
C PRO A 196 1.54 7.41 -7.31
N LEU A 197 1.91 6.37 -8.04
CA LEU A 197 1.18 5.94 -9.23
C LEU A 197 -0.13 5.24 -8.82
N LEU A 198 -0.06 4.35 -7.81
CA LEU A 198 -1.22 3.62 -7.30
C LEU A 198 -1.07 3.34 -5.80
N ILE A 199 -2.09 3.67 -5.02
CA ILE A 199 -2.31 3.09 -3.70
C ILE A 199 -3.61 2.28 -3.76
N GLN A 200 -3.52 0.97 -3.52
CA GLN A 200 -4.69 0.09 -3.55
C GLN A 200 -4.82 -0.70 -2.25
N PHE A 201 -5.97 -0.56 -1.60
CA PHE A 201 -6.40 -1.33 -0.46
C PHE A 201 -7.64 -2.15 -0.84
N THR A 202 -7.56 -3.47 -0.70
CA THR A 202 -8.68 -4.37 -1.02
C THR A 202 -8.88 -5.41 0.06
N SER A 203 -10.09 -5.49 0.62
CA SER A 203 -10.46 -6.45 1.67
C SER A 203 -9.52 -6.38 2.88
N LEU A 204 -9.42 -5.19 3.47
CA LEU A 204 -8.61 -4.97 4.67
C LEU A 204 -9.50 -4.92 5.90
N ASN A 205 -9.07 -5.57 6.98
CA ASN A 205 -9.66 -5.43 8.29
C ASN A 205 -8.61 -4.88 9.26
N ILE A 206 -8.80 -3.65 9.72
CA ILE A 206 -7.86 -2.92 10.58
C ILE A 206 -8.53 -2.64 11.91
N ILE A 207 -7.93 -3.15 12.98
CA ILE A 207 -8.45 -3.00 14.34
C ILE A 207 -7.39 -2.43 15.28
N LYS A 208 -7.83 -1.53 16.18
CA LYS A 208 -7.00 -1.01 17.28
C LYS A 208 -5.71 -0.33 16.84
N LEU A 209 -5.69 0.31 15.68
CA LEU A 209 -4.57 1.15 15.28
C LEU A 209 -4.65 2.49 16.03
N SER A 210 -3.55 2.95 16.60
CA SER A 210 -3.51 4.13 17.47
C SER A 210 -2.31 5.02 17.18
N LEU A 211 -2.48 6.34 17.33
CA LEU A 211 -1.40 7.32 17.36
C LEU A 211 -1.30 7.96 18.73
N MET A 212 -0.08 8.40 19.10
CA MET A 212 0.11 9.21 20.29
C MET A 212 -0.77 10.46 20.27
N SER A 213 -1.22 10.89 21.45
CA SER A 213 -1.83 12.20 21.62
C SER A 213 -0.87 13.29 21.12
N GLU A 214 -1.42 14.36 20.54
CA GLU A 214 -0.69 15.47 19.91
C GLU A 214 -0.09 15.18 18.53
N ASN A 215 -0.26 13.97 17.98
CA ASN A 215 0.15 13.66 16.62
C ASN A 215 -0.77 14.34 15.58
N VAL A 216 -0.18 14.79 14.48
CA VAL A 216 -0.85 15.44 13.32
C VAL A 216 -0.99 14.50 12.13
N GLU A 217 -0.29 13.37 12.11
CA GLU A 217 -0.34 12.41 11.03
C GLU A 217 -1.73 11.74 10.94
N PRO A 218 -2.20 11.44 9.71
CA PRO A 218 -3.34 10.55 9.53
C PRO A 218 -2.94 9.12 9.91
N LEU A 219 -3.89 8.34 10.41
CA LEU A 219 -3.60 7.02 10.98
C LEU A 219 -3.21 5.97 9.94
N LEU A 220 -3.93 5.92 8.82
CA LEU A 220 -3.77 4.89 7.79
C LEU A 220 -2.92 5.39 6.61
N LEU A 221 -3.32 6.49 6.00
CA LEU A 221 -2.74 6.95 4.73
C LEU A 221 -2.54 8.47 4.73
N SER A 222 -1.31 8.89 4.49
CA SER A 222 -0.92 10.28 4.23
C SER A 222 -0.42 10.40 2.80
N VAL A 223 -1.14 11.14 1.94
CA VAL A 223 -0.70 11.46 0.57
C VAL A 223 -0.52 12.97 0.45
N THR A 224 0.71 13.41 0.21
CA THR A 224 1.05 14.83 0.21
C THR A 224 1.06 15.48 -1.19
N GLU A 225 1.22 14.70 -2.26
CA GLU A 225 1.30 15.20 -3.64
C GLU A 225 0.61 14.25 -4.66
N HIS A 226 -0.70 14.08 -4.55
CA HIS A 226 -1.49 13.36 -5.56
C HIS A 226 -1.45 14.11 -6.91
N ASP A 227 -1.18 13.41 -8.01
CA ASP A 227 -1.19 13.99 -9.36
C ASP A 227 -2.35 13.44 -10.22
N GLN A 228 -2.47 13.83 -11.51
CA GLN A 228 -3.58 13.39 -12.38
C GLN A 228 -3.46 11.95 -12.86
N ASN A 229 -2.27 11.37 -12.77
CA ASN A 229 -1.97 10.01 -13.18
C ASN A 229 -2.03 9.04 -11.99
N SER A 230 -1.94 9.54 -10.76
CA SER A 230 -2.14 8.81 -9.51
C SER A 230 -3.55 8.23 -9.37
N GLN A 231 -3.66 7.02 -8.83
CA GLN A 231 -4.91 6.41 -8.40
C GLN A 231 -4.86 6.01 -6.93
N ILE A 232 -5.97 6.23 -6.21
CA ILE A 232 -6.15 5.74 -4.84
C ILE A 232 -7.45 4.95 -4.78
N LEU A 233 -7.33 3.65 -4.49
CA LEU A 233 -8.45 2.71 -4.45
C LEU A 233 -8.57 2.13 -3.04
N VAL A 234 -9.69 2.41 -2.37
CA VAL A 234 -10.01 1.91 -1.03
C VAL A 234 -11.30 1.11 -1.11
N GLN A 235 -11.20 -0.21 -1.15
CA GLN A 235 -12.32 -1.10 -1.43
C GLN A 235 -12.44 -2.18 -0.37
N ASP A 236 -13.63 -2.36 0.19
CA ASP A 236 -13.88 -3.36 1.24
C ASP A 236 -12.92 -3.21 2.43
N VAL A 237 -12.67 -1.97 2.85
CA VAL A 237 -11.80 -1.65 3.99
C VAL A 237 -12.66 -1.39 5.23
N HIS A 238 -12.41 -2.16 6.28
CA HIS A 238 -13.14 -2.11 7.53
C HIS A 238 -12.18 -1.72 8.65
N MET A 239 -12.39 -0.54 9.23
CA MET A 239 -11.57 0.01 10.30
C MET A 239 -12.41 0.19 11.57
N LYS A 240 -12.04 -0.49 12.67
CA LYS A 240 -12.77 -0.43 13.95
C LYS A 240 -11.83 -0.21 15.14
N TRP A 241 -12.33 0.44 16.19
CA TRP A 241 -11.58 0.69 17.44
C TRP A 241 -10.25 1.43 17.25
N ASN A 242 -10.17 2.29 16.24
CA ASN A 242 -8.98 3.09 15.95
C ASN A 242 -9.00 4.45 16.64
N TYR A 243 -7.81 4.97 16.96
CA TYR A 243 -7.60 6.22 17.69
C TYR A 243 -6.57 7.09 16.94
N ALA A 244 -7.03 8.10 16.20
CA ALA A 244 -6.12 9.06 15.59
C ALA A 244 -5.62 10.08 16.63
N GLY A 245 -4.61 10.87 16.26
CA GLY A 245 -4.15 11.99 17.06
C GLY A 245 -5.24 13.04 17.32
N ASN A 246 -4.96 13.99 18.22
CA ASN A 246 -5.91 15.00 18.68
C ASN A 246 -5.59 16.42 18.14
N LYS A 247 -4.89 16.52 17.00
CA LYS A 247 -4.55 17.80 16.33
C LYS A 247 -5.34 18.04 15.05
N ALA A 248 -5.20 19.25 14.50
CA ALA A 248 -5.67 19.55 13.15
C ALA A 248 -4.98 18.59 12.18
N GLU A 249 -5.74 18.08 11.22
CA GLU A 249 -5.31 17.09 10.21
C GLU A 249 -5.11 15.67 10.73
N ALA A 250 -5.17 15.46 12.05
CA ALA A 250 -5.19 14.13 12.64
C ALA A 250 -6.52 13.43 12.31
N GLY A 251 -6.47 12.53 11.33
CA GLY A 251 -7.58 11.72 10.84
C GLY A 251 -7.17 10.28 10.56
N ILE A 252 -7.90 9.58 9.70
CA ILE A 252 -7.55 8.24 9.22
C ILE A 252 -6.86 8.33 7.86
N ILE A 253 -7.42 9.12 6.94
CA ILE A 253 -6.90 9.30 5.58
C ILE A 253 -6.77 10.80 5.29
N TYR A 254 -5.59 11.22 4.85
CA TYR A 254 -5.34 12.55 4.30
C TYR A 254 -4.81 12.42 2.88
N ILE A 255 -5.43 13.14 1.95
CA ILE A 255 -4.99 13.20 0.55
C ILE A 255 -4.96 14.65 0.09
N HIS A 256 -3.78 15.12 -0.27
CA HIS A 256 -3.55 16.42 -0.87
C HIS A 256 -3.09 16.28 -2.32
N SER A 257 -3.75 17.01 -3.21
CA SER A 257 -3.34 17.16 -4.60
C SER A 257 -2.75 18.55 -4.83
N LYS A 258 -1.54 18.60 -5.40
CA LYS A 258 -0.93 19.86 -5.83
C LYS A 258 -1.77 20.45 -6.97
N ASN A 259 -2.32 21.64 -6.74
CA ASN A 259 -3.05 22.47 -7.70
C ASN A 259 -2.80 22.07 -9.15
N LEU A 260 -3.78 21.37 -9.73
CA LEU A 260 -3.80 21.01 -11.14
C LEU A 260 -3.69 22.29 -11.97
N LYS A 261 -2.49 22.63 -12.46
CA LYS A 261 -2.34 23.71 -13.44
C LYS A 261 -3.17 23.31 -14.65
N ILE A 262 -4.27 24.00 -14.85
CA ILE A 262 -5.12 23.85 -16.04
C ILE A 262 -4.24 24.17 -17.25
N ASN A 263 -3.80 23.13 -17.96
CA ASN A 263 -3.31 23.31 -19.33
C ASN A 263 -4.51 23.67 -20.20
N SER A 264 -4.78 24.97 -20.30
CA SER A 264 -5.90 25.59 -21.04
C SER A 264 -5.90 25.29 -22.55
N MET A 265 -4.96 24.50 -23.06
CA MET A 265 -4.83 24.16 -24.48
C MET A 265 -5.26 22.74 -24.84
N LYS A 266 -5.69 21.90 -23.89
CA LYS A 266 -6.33 20.61 -24.19
C LYS A 266 -7.52 20.39 -23.27
N ASN A 267 -8.72 20.67 -23.78
CA ASN A 267 -10.00 20.19 -23.23
C ASN A 267 -10.15 18.66 -23.43
N GLU A 268 -9.09 17.89 -23.26
CA GLU A 268 -9.16 16.43 -23.25
C GLU A 268 -9.34 15.98 -21.81
N ILE A 269 -10.61 15.71 -21.48
CA ILE A 269 -11.04 15.18 -20.20
C ILE A 269 -10.61 13.70 -20.15
N ASN A 270 -9.39 13.45 -19.72
CA ASN A 270 -9.01 12.13 -19.21
C ASN A 270 -9.17 12.16 -17.69
N ALA A 271 -10.42 12.25 -17.20
CA ALA A 271 -10.74 11.98 -15.80
C ALA A 271 -10.72 10.46 -15.55
N ALA A 272 -9.61 9.81 -15.89
CA ALA A 272 -9.49 8.36 -15.85
C ALA A 272 -9.13 7.84 -14.46
N ASN A 273 -8.58 8.67 -13.57
CA ASN A 273 -7.89 8.20 -12.38
C ASN A 273 -8.49 8.82 -11.11
N PRO A 274 -9.54 8.20 -10.55
CA PRO A 274 -10.23 8.72 -9.37
C PRO A 274 -9.57 8.28 -8.06
N ILE A 275 -9.84 9.05 -7.00
CA ILE A 275 -9.98 8.48 -5.66
C ILE A 275 -11.28 7.70 -5.65
N LEU A 276 -11.20 6.40 -5.45
CA LEU A 276 -12.36 5.51 -5.29
C LEU A 276 -12.40 4.97 -3.87
N ILE A 277 -13.48 5.25 -3.13
CA ILE A 277 -13.77 4.60 -1.84
C ILE A 277 -15.09 3.84 -1.98
N GLU A 278 -15.04 2.52 -1.83
CA GLU A 278 -16.19 1.66 -2.08
C GLU A 278 -16.35 0.55 -1.03
N ASN A 279 -17.61 0.26 -0.67
CA ASN A 279 -17.99 -0.84 0.23
C ASN A 279 -17.19 -0.85 1.55
N SER A 280 -16.80 0.32 2.04
CA SER A 280 -15.86 0.45 3.17
C SER A 280 -16.56 1.01 4.42
N GLU A 281 -16.12 0.55 5.59
CA GLU A 281 -16.57 1.04 6.90
C GLU A 281 -15.36 1.60 7.65
N ILE A 282 -15.21 2.93 7.70
CA ILE A 282 -14.07 3.57 8.35
C ILE A 282 -14.56 4.29 9.61
N ILE A 283 -14.26 3.69 10.77
CA ILE A 283 -14.69 4.18 12.08
C ILE A 283 -13.48 4.64 12.90
N GLN A 284 -13.53 5.89 13.31
CA GLN A 284 -12.61 6.52 14.25
C GLN A 284 -13.31 6.72 15.60
N ASN A 285 -12.62 6.51 16.73
CA ASN A 285 -13.25 6.60 18.06
C ASN A 285 -12.92 7.90 18.80
N THR A 286 -11.99 8.70 18.28
CA THR A 286 -11.54 9.95 18.89
C THR A 286 -11.19 10.94 17.80
N LEU A 287 -11.89 12.07 17.69
CA LEU A 287 -11.44 13.23 16.90
C LEU A 287 -10.84 14.29 17.81
N ALA A 288 -9.88 15.04 17.27
CA ALA A 288 -9.30 16.22 17.89
C ALA A 288 -10.40 17.21 18.35
N PRO A 289 -10.38 17.73 19.58
CA PRO A 289 -11.42 18.61 20.14
C PRO A 289 -11.36 20.06 19.57
N ILE A 290 -11.19 20.18 18.26
CA ILE A 290 -11.04 21.44 17.53
C ILE A 290 -11.99 21.48 16.33
N GLN A 291 -12.41 22.69 15.95
CA GLN A 291 -13.51 22.95 14.99
C GLN A 291 -13.28 22.52 13.54
N GLU A 292 -12.17 21.85 13.21
CA GLU A 292 -11.80 21.52 11.83
C GLU A 292 -11.30 20.08 11.64
N SER A 293 -11.37 19.25 12.69
CA SER A 293 -10.93 17.86 12.62
C SER A 293 -11.87 17.00 11.77
N CYS A 294 -11.33 16.05 11.03
CA CYS A 294 -12.12 15.05 10.31
C CYS A 294 -11.43 13.69 10.16
N ALA A 295 -12.23 12.64 9.98
CA ALA A 295 -11.70 11.28 9.79
C ALA A 295 -11.09 11.07 8.41
N ILE A 296 -11.64 11.71 7.38
CA ILE A 296 -11.04 11.72 6.04
C ILE A 296 -11.04 13.13 5.49
N GLN A 297 -9.89 13.55 4.97
CA GLN A 297 -9.66 14.84 4.34
C GLN A 297 -9.10 14.66 2.93
N ILE A 298 -9.76 15.25 1.96
CA ILE A 298 -9.33 15.27 0.55
C ILE A 298 -9.25 16.72 0.08
N GLU A 299 -8.11 17.12 -0.45
CA GLU A 299 -7.83 18.51 -0.85
C GLU A 299 -7.27 18.61 -2.26
N GLY A 300 -7.64 19.67 -2.98
CA GLY A 300 -7.01 20.03 -4.25
C GLY A 300 -7.47 19.23 -5.48
N LEU A 301 -8.45 18.33 -5.31
CA LEU A 301 -9.05 17.55 -6.40
C LEU A 301 -10.39 18.12 -6.87
N ARG A 302 -10.74 17.85 -8.13
CA ARG A 302 -12.05 18.17 -8.70
C ARG A 302 -13.07 17.16 -8.20
N ALA A 303 -14.33 17.58 -8.08
CA ALA A 303 -15.41 16.68 -7.66
C ALA A 303 -15.56 15.46 -8.58
N SER A 304 -15.27 15.58 -9.88
CA SER A 304 -15.31 14.47 -10.84
C SER A 304 -14.22 13.40 -10.62
N GLU A 305 -13.19 13.72 -9.84
CA GLU A 305 -12.06 12.83 -9.54
C GLU A 305 -12.27 12.04 -8.24
N ILE A 306 -13.40 12.25 -7.55
CA ILE A 306 -13.71 11.59 -6.28
C ILE A 306 -15.00 10.79 -6.45
N ARG A 307 -14.92 9.48 -6.21
CA ARG A 307 -16.08 8.59 -6.22
C ARG A 307 -16.16 7.82 -4.90
N ILE A 308 -17.28 7.96 -4.21
CA ILE A 308 -17.56 7.24 -2.97
C ILE A 308 -18.90 6.53 -3.10
N THR A 309 -18.91 5.20 -2.89
CA THR A 309 -20.11 4.37 -3.03
C THR A 309 -20.23 3.38 -1.88
N ASN A 310 -21.44 3.15 -1.39
CA ASN A 310 -21.76 2.13 -0.38
C ASN A 310 -20.81 2.13 0.84
N SER A 311 -20.39 3.30 1.31
CA SER A 311 -19.40 3.43 2.38
C SER A 311 -19.97 4.16 3.59
N THR A 312 -19.50 3.78 4.77
CA THR A 312 -19.85 4.38 6.06
C THR A 312 -18.61 5.01 6.68
N PHE A 313 -18.72 6.30 7.03
CA PHE A 313 -17.73 7.02 7.82
C PHE A 313 -18.40 7.43 9.11
N ASP A 314 -17.80 7.12 10.25
CA ASP A 314 -18.39 7.39 11.56
C ASP A 314 -17.29 7.80 12.54
N ASN A 315 -17.54 8.87 13.29
CA ASN A 315 -16.71 9.26 14.41
C ASN A 315 -17.45 9.02 15.73
N ARG A 316 -17.07 7.95 16.42
CA ARG A 316 -17.67 7.52 17.69
C ARG A 316 -17.03 8.16 18.91
N SER A 317 -16.89 9.49 18.90
CA SER A 317 -16.41 10.26 20.04
C SER A 317 -17.54 11.11 20.66
N PRO A 318 -18.47 10.53 21.44
CA PRO A 318 -19.48 11.32 22.12
C PRO A 318 -18.89 12.04 23.35
N PRO A 319 -19.26 13.32 23.58
CA PRO A 319 -20.08 14.16 22.72
C PRO A 319 -19.24 14.94 21.69
N ASN A 320 -19.66 14.94 20.42
CA ASN A 320 -19.13 15.82 19.36
C ASN A 320 -19.66 17.26 19.58
N ASN A 321 -19.20 17.90 20.66
CA ASN A 321 -19.62 19.24 21.05
C ASN A 321 -19.07 20.34 20.12
N ASP A 322 -18.03 20.03 19.35
CA ASP A 322 -17.25 21.01 18.60
C ASP A 322 -17.57 21.06 17.10
N ARG A 323 -18.64 20.39 16.66
CA ARG A 323 -19.05 20.29 15.24
C ARG A 323 -17.96 19.69 14.34
N GLN A 324 -17.25 18.69 14.85
CA GLN A 324 -16.24 17.96 14.09
C GLN A 324 -16.88 17.31 12.86
N TYR A 325 -16.18 17.32 11.74
CA TYR A 325 -16.64 16.71 10.50
C TYR A 325 -16.25 15.23 10.48
N GLU A 326 -17.11 14.34 9.98
CA GLU A 326 -16.68 12.95 9.70
C GLU A 326 -15.82 12.92 8.43
N PHE A 327 -16.12 13.81 7.48
CA PHE A 327 -15.56 13.81 6.14
C PHE A 327 -15.45 15.25 5.61
N LYS A 328 -14.30 15.62 5.04
CA LYS A 328 -14.03 16.98 4.52
C LYS A 328 -13.43 16.90 3.11
N ILE A 329 -14.06 17.59 2.15
CA ILE A 329 -13.51 17.81 0.81
C ILE A 329 -13.25 19.31 0.63
N VAL A 330 -12.02 19.67 0.25
CA VAL A 330 -11.63 21.04 -0.11
C VAL A 330 -11.31 21.09 -1.60
N LEU A 331 -12.24 21.65 -2.39
CA LEU A 331 -12.08 21.79 -3.82
C LEU A 331 -11.20 23.01 -4.17
N PRO A 332 -10.41 22.98 -5.25
CA PRO A 332 -9.67 24.13 -5.76
C PRO A 332 -10.58 25.34 -6.04
N SER A 333 -10.12 26.54 -5.68
CA SER A 333 -10.83 27.79 -5.96
C SER A 333 -10.86 28.09 -7.47
N GLY A 334 -12.03 28.39 -8.04
CA GLY A 334 -12.19 28.79 -9.44
C GLY A 334 -12.96 27.83 -10.34
N MET A 335 -13.52 26.74 -9.79
CA MET A 335 -14.45 25.86 -10.50
C MET A 335 -15.89 26.37 -10.35
N ASN A 336 -16.33 27.21 -11.29
CA ASN A 336 -17.74 27.49 -11.54
C ASN A 336 -18.24 26.65 -12.72
#